data_AF-A0AAD7ZZU8-F1
#
_entry.id   AF-A0AAD7ZZU8-F1
#
_cell.length_a   1.000
_cell.length_b   1.000
_cell.length_c   1.000
_cell.angle_alpha   90.00
_cell.angle_beta   90.00
_cell.angle_gamma   90.00
#
_symmetry.space_group_name_H-M   'P 1'
#
loop_
_entity.id
_entity.type
_entity.pdbx_description
1 polymer ?
#
loop_
_entity_poly.entity_id
_entity_poly.type
_entity_poly.pdbx_seq_one_letter_code
_entity_poly.pdbx_strand_id
1 'polypeptide(L)'
;MPLNLFGRKASKGVDYKARLEHKLYLARENPEPVFDLADCALKTVPAGIYSLCKVFRKEALYLQENNLTSLAGGGALHDLSLLQILDIHSNYFVQLPDEIGHLKNLRVLNVSNNQLKLLPESIGRLDKLHILNASSNNLKKVPNSFGELKRIQTIDLRNNKQLKVLPDALAQAKTIKELHVDPHGFTHPPEKIAKLGTCAIMQFLSEELGIEYMSPKEPGVESPDRVNSPNPFTDWEEKDKTFQAKILQLERLKGQKQQELLALEKDLEQQQKKELEVQNAMKTNKGRLLEDLVEQQNKLENEILRIQQDREAERQRLIQQIQEVERTTESVVSQLLELSASRDSQQLLQLVEQEQEEEQRLLNMAQAEYELYRRKDVINAMETLLEEECRREQKLREYEEGRVEITKTLLSQQVESDRQLEEMISTQGKAQNELVGRLQKDEELQRAAVGALLERSDARSWGLVQQVALVESQLAALTAVEMERRKLEMDEQVMELSEKRIALSMLLLDLLSQQAERRQQLLNTLTEMERRRWVVEEGESKDSDFWLRQYQRLLDSRPSNLTEMEQTLDPLLAHYLVLAGVIHCLPFLVRWVNSLTALQSVTDTMLQQVTIAHG
;
A
#
# COMPACT_ATOMS: atom_id res chain seq x y z
N MET A 1 17.65 9.78 59.98
CA MET A 1 16.36 9.66 59.28
C MET A 1 16.49 10.32 57.91
N PRO A 2 15.84 9.77 56.86
CA PRO A 2 16.48 9.27 55.63
C PRO A 2 16.34 10.25 54.44
N LEU A 3 17.29 10.33 53.50
CA LEU A 3 17.43 9.48 52.29
C LEU A 3 16.11 9.33 51.50
N ASN A 4 15.86 10.27 50.58
CA ASN A 4 15.05 10.00 49.39
C ASN A 4 15.99 9.60 48.23
N LEU A 5 16.47 8.35 48.32
CA LEU A 5 16.77 7.54 47.13
C LEU A 5 15.42 7.24 46.47
N PHE A 6 15.12 7.80 45.30
CA PHE A 6 14.34 7.13 44.23
C PHE A 6 14.40 7.99 42.96
N GLY A 7 15.62 8.24 42.48
CA GLY A 7 15.81 8.43 41.05
C GLY A 7 15.45 7.11 40.37
N ARG A 8 14.30 7.07 39.68
CA ARG A 8 13.95 5.95 38.79
C ARG A 8 15.14 5.73 37.87
N LYS A 9 15.77 4.57 38.01
CA LYS A 9 16.82 4.07 37.12
C LYS A 9 16.31 4.20 35.68
N ALA A 10 16.88 5.13 34.92
CA ALA A 10 16.76 5.11 33.48
C ALA A 10 17.27 3.75 33.00
N SER A 11 16.39 2.94 32.42
CA SER A 11 16.78 1.67 31.82
C SER A 11 17.84 1.97 30.77
N LYS A 12 18.87 1.11 30.72
CA LYS A 12 19.96 1.09 29.75
C LYS A 12 19.51 1.61 28.37
N GLY A 13 20.30 2.53 27.82
CA GLY A 13 20.00 3.33 26.65
C GLY A 13 19.65 2.50 25.41
N VAL A 14 18.35 2.36 25.16
CA VAL A 14 17.84 2.16 23.81
C VAL A 14 17.65 3.55 23.24
N ASP A 15 18.45 3.91 22.24
CA ASP A 15 18.27 5.17 21.53
C ASP A 15 17.07 5.03 20.59
N TYR A 16 15.87 5.25 21.14
CA TYR A 16 14.61 5.19 20.41
C TYR A 16 14.59 6.13 19.20
N LYS A 17 15.38 7.21 19.24
CA LYS A 17 15.51 8.14 18.12
C LYS A 17 16.30 7.50 16.98
N ALA A 18 17.45 6.88 17.28
CA ALA A 18 18.23 6.14 16.28
C ALA A 18 17.43 4.98 15.67
N ARG A 19 16.64 4.26 16.49
CA ARG A 19 15.76 3.18 16.02
C ARG A 19 14.66 3.69 15.08
N LEU A 20 14.05 4.84 15.40
CA LEU A 20 13.07 5.48 14.54
C LEU A 20 13.70 5.90 13.21
N GLU A 21 14.86 6.56 13.24
CA GLU A 21 15.58 7.00 12.04
C GLU A 21 15.96 5.81 11.14
N HIS A 22 16.44 4.72 11.73
CA HIS A 22 16.75 3.48 11.02
C HIS A 22 15.49 2.87 10.37
N LYS A 23 14.37 2.80 11.10
CA LYS A 23 13.09 2.28 10.56
C LYS A 23 12.53 3.17 9.45
N LEU A 24 12.67 4.49 9.56
CA LEU A 24 12.28 5.43 8.50
C LEU A 24 13.15 5.31 7.26
N TYR A 25 14.44 5.07 7.43
CA TYR A 25 15.37 4.78 6.34
C TYR A 25 15.00 3.47 5.63
N LEU A 26 14.82 2.38 6.38
CA LEU A 26 14.39 1.10 5.84
C LEU A 26 13.05 1.21 5.08
N ALA A 27 12.10 1.98 5.61
CA ALA A 27 10.80 2.17 4.94
C ALA A 27 10.90 2.93 3.61
N ARG A 28 11.95 3.75 3.42
CA ARG A 28 12.22 4.50 2.18
C ARG A 28 13.00 3.69 1.16
N GLU A 29 13.97 2.89 1.60
CA GLU A 29 14.79 2.08 0.70
C GLU A 29 14.12 0.76 0.30
N ASN A 30 13.35 0.15 1.21
CA ASN A 30 12.70 -1.12 0.93
C ASN A 30 11.29 -0.91 0.34
N PRO A 31 10.99 -1.50 -0.83
CA PRO A 31 9.66 -1.46 -1.46
C PRO A 31 8.65 -2.38 -0.78
N GLU A 32 8.95 -2.91 0.42
CA GLU A 32 8.04 -3.80 1.13
C GLU A 32 6.72 -3.10 1.44
N PRO A 33 5.58 -3.81 1.39
CA PRO A 33 4.27 -3.23 1.69
C PRO A 33 4.09 -2.91 3.18
N VAL A 34 5.05 -3.29 4.03
CA VAL A 34 4.99 -3.11 5.49
C VAL A 34 5.73 -1.84 5.89
N PHE A 35 5.13 -1.08 6.79
CA PHE A 35 5.77 0.04 7.49
C PHE A 35 5.73 -0.21 8.99
N ASP A 36 6.89 -0.62 9.51
CA ASP A 36 7.09 -0.87 10.93
C ASP A 36 7.64 0.36 11.66
N LEU A 37 6.86 0.87 12.62
CA LEU A 37 7.21 1.93 13.57
C LEU A 37 6.95 1.48 15.03
N ALA A 38 6.93 0.17 15.28
CA ALA A 38 6.74 -0.40 16.60
C ALA A 38 7.92 -0.13 17.55
N ASP A 39 7.66 -0.07 18.86
CA ASP A 39 8.68 -0.02 19.91
C ASP A 39 9.71 1.13 19.72
N CYS A 40 9.18 2.30 19.37
CA CYS A 40 9.92 3.54 19.17
C CYS A 40 9.65 4.59 20.27
N ALA A 41 8.95 4.19 21.34
CA ALA A 41 8.52 5.05 22.46
C ALA A 41 7.78 6.34 22.02
N LEU A 42 7.10 6.30 20.87
CA LEU A 42 6.45 7.46 20.26
C LEU A 42 5.28 7.96 21.12
N LYS A 43 5.22 9.27 21.38
CA LYS A 43 4.07 9.92 22.03
C LYS A 43 2.98 10.32 21.04
N THR A 44 3.39 10.68 19.83
CA THR A 44 2.53 11.08 18.71
C THR A 44 3.10 10.47 17.43
N VAL A 45 2.23 10.22 16.45
CA VAL A 45 2.70 9.78 15.13
C VAL A 45 3.47 10.94 14.48
N PRO A 46 4.71 10.72 13.97
CA PRO A 46 5.49 11.77 13.32
C PRO A 46 4.78 12.35 12.09
N ALA A 47 4.98 13.64 11.83
CA ALA A 47 4.37 14.32 10.69
C ALA A 47 4.80 13.70 9.36
N GLY A 48 3.83 13.50 8.46
CA GLY A 48 4.06 12.99 7.11
C GLY A 48 4.11 11.47 6.97
N ILE A 49 4.00 10.70 8.06
CA ILE A 49 3.96 9.23 8.00
C ILE A 49 2.79 8.73 7.14
N TYR A 50 1.62 9.35 7.25
CA TYR A 50 0.45 8.94 6.46
C TYR A 50 0.65 9.25 4.97
N SER A 51 1.27 10.39 4.65
CA SER A 51 1.64 10.73 3.28
C SER A 51 2.72 9.80 2.73
N LEU A 52 3.69 9.37 3.56
CA LEU A 52 4.68 8.35 3.15
C LEU A 52 4.01 7.00 2.87
N CYS A 53 3.06 6.57 3.70
CA CYS A 53 2.29 5.35 3.45
C CYS A 53 1.55 5.41 2.10
N LYS A 54 1.02 6.58 1.73
CA LYS A 54 0.38 6.82 0.43
C LYS A 54 1.37 6.78 -0.73
N VAL A 55 2.48 7.51 -0.62
CA VAL A 55 3.51 7.59 -1.67
C VAL A 55 4.12 6.22 -1.94
N PHE A 56 4.45 5.47 -0.89
CA PHE A 56 5.04 4.14 -0.99
C PHE A 56 4.00 3.01 -1.06
N ARG A 57 2.70 3.34 -1.16
CA ARG A 57 1.58 2.38 -1.24
C ARG A 57 1.65 1.24 -0.21
N LYS A 58 1.98 1.58 1.04
CA LYS A 58 2.11 0.61 2.14
C LYS A 58 0.74 0.00 2.46
N GLU A 59 0.71 -1.31 2.65
CA GLU A 59 -0.48 -2.10 2.98
C GLU A 59 -0.58 -2.42 4.48
N ALA A 60 0.53 -2.41 5.22
CA ALA A 60 0.53 -2.66 6.66
C ALA A 60 1.26 -1.55 7.42
N LEU A 61 0.65 -1.06 8.50
CA LEU A 61 1.22 -0.05 9.39
C LEU A 61 1.21 -0.59 10.81
N TYR A 62 2.40 -0.75 11.36
CA TYR A 62 2.65 -1.28 12.69
C TYR A 62 3.13 -0.14 13.61
N LEU A 63 2.32 0.18 14.60
CA LEU A 63 2.53 1.25 15.58
C LEU A 63 2.42 0.71 17.02
N GLN A 64 2.46 -0.61 17.19
CA GLN A 64 2.36 -1.26 18.49
C GLN A 64 3.53 -0.94 19.44
N GLU A 65 3.29 -1.16 20.73
CA GLU A 65 4.30 -0.97 21.79
C GLU A 65 4.90 0.45 21.81
N ASN A 66 4.05 1.45 21.63
CA ASN A 66 4.42 2.86 21.74
C ASN A 66 3.66 3.53 22.90
N ASN A 67 3.88 4.85 23.05
CA ASN A 67 3.20 5.68 24.05
C ASN A 67 2.12 6.57 23.41
N LEU A 68 1.47 6.10 22.33
CA LEU A 68 0.52 6.91 21.57
C LEU A 68 -0.80 7.05 22.32
N THR A 69 -1.32 8.28 22.36
CA THR A 69 -2.66 8.57 22.91
C THR A 69 -3.70 8.86 21.83
N SER A 70 -3.25 9.19 20.62
CA SER A 70 -4.07 9.54 19.47
C SER A 70 -3.31 9.29 18.17
N LEU A 71 -4.04 9.12 17.07
CA LEU A 71 -3.52 9.07 15.70
C LEU A 71 -3.30 10.48 15.13
N ALA A 72 -3.54 11.53 15.92
CA ALA A 72 -3.21 12.90 15.57
C ALA A 72 -1.69 13.10 15.41
N GLY A 73 -1.29 13.94 14.46
CA GLY A 73 0.12 14.29 14.20
C GLY A 73 0.71 13.63 12.95
N GLY A 74 0.21 12.46 12.53
CA GLY A 74 0.74 11.72 11.37
C GLY A 74 0.46 12.31 9.98
N GLY A 75 -0.43 13.31 9.92
CA GLY A 75 -1.02 13.84 8.69
C GLY A 75 -2.52 13.58 8.66
N ALA A 76 -3.10 13.49 7.45
CA ALA A 76 -4.52 13.21 7.29
C ALA A 76 -4.79 11.70 7.14
N LEU A 77 -5.70 11.14 7.95
CA LEU A 77 -5.96 9.68 7.97
C LEU A 77 -6.49 9.15 6.62
N HIS A 78 -7.12 9.99 5.79
CA HIS A 78 -7.58 9.58 4.46
C HIS A 78 -6.44 9.15 3.52
N ASP A 79 -5.20 9.60 3.77
CA ASP A 79 -4.03 9.18 2.99
C ASP A 79 -3.71 7.69 3.18
N LEU A 80 -4.17 7.07 4.27
CA LEU A 80 -4.02 5.63 4.54
C LEU A 80 -5.09 4.76 3.85
N SER A 81 -5.79 5.27 2.82
CA SER A 81 -6.88 4.55 2.14
C SER A 81 -6.50 3.19 1.53
N LEU A 82 -5.22 2.94 1.24
CA LEU A 82 -4.72 1.67 0.70
C LEU A 82 -4.37 0.64 1.78
N LEU A 83 -4.37 1.04 3.05
CA LEU A 83 -3.94 0.20 4.16
C LEU A 83 -4.89 -1.00 4.37
N GLN A 84 -4.31 -2.18 4.50
CA GLN A 84 -4.99 -3.44 4.79
C GLN A 84 -4.83 -3.87 6.25
N ILE A 85 -3.71 -3.54 6.90
CA ILE A 85 -3.43 -3.92 8.28
C ILE A 85 -3.04 -2.68 9.07
N LEU A 86 -3.77 -2.40 10.15
CA LEU A 86 -3.41 -1.39 11.13
C LEU A 86 -3.28 -2.04 12.49
N ASP A 87 -2.06 -2.03 13.02
CA ASP A 87 -1.79 -2.49 14.37
C ASP A 87 -1.34 -1.33 15.27
N ILE A 88 -2.15 -1.04 16.29
CA ILE A 88 -1.89 -0.03 17.32
C ILE A 88 -2.02 -0.63 18.71
N HIS A 89 -1.82 -1.95 18.86
CA HIS A 89 -1.94 -2.61 20.15
C HIS A 89 -0.90 -2.10 21.16
N SER A 90 -1.16 -2.29 22.46
CA SER A 90 -0.23 -1.91 23.55
C SER A 90 0.18 -0.44 23.49
N ASN A 91 -0.81 0.46 23.48
CA ASN A 91 -0.65 1.92 23.51
C ASN A 91 -1.58 2.53 24.60
N TYR A 92 -1.74 3.85 24.63
CA TYR A 92 -2.58 4.57 25.59
C TYR A 92 -3.78 5.26 24.94
N PHE A 93 -4.35 4.68 23.88
CA PHE A 93 -5.52 5.27 23.21
C PHE A 93 -6.75 5.28 24.12
N VAL A 94 -7.38 6.45 24.26
CA VAL A 94 -8.63 6.63 25.04
C VAL A 94 -9.87 6.58 24.13
N GLN A 95 -9.72 7.05 22.89
CA GLN A 95 -10.72 7.04 21.84
C GLN A 95 -10.02 6.87 20.49
N LEU A 96 -10.72 6.31 19.50
CA LEU A 96 -10.30 6.33 18.10
C LEU A 96 -10.97 7.50 17.37
N PRO A 97 -10.30 8.13 16.40
CA PRO A 97 -10.89 9.21 15.62
C PRO A 97 -12.00 8.69 14.70
N ASP A 98 -13.03 9.51 14.47
CA ASP A 98 -14.12 9.18 13.54
C ASP A 98 -13.60 9.00 12.09
N GLU A 99 -12.45 9.59 11.74
CA GLU A 99 -11.87 9.41 10.40
C GLU A 99 -11.37 7.99 10.12
N ILE A 100 -11.33 7.07 11.10
CA ILE A 100 -10.94 5.67 10.88
C ILE A 100 -11.78 4.99 9.79
N GLY A 101 -13.04 5.40 9.62
CA GLY A 101 -13.93 4.90 8.58
C GLY A 101 -13.50 5.22 7.14
N HIS A 102 -12.46 6.05 6.93
CA HIS A 102 -11.90 6.28 5.60
C HIS A 102 -10.99 5.14 5.10
N LEU A 103 -10.57 4.23 5.99
CA LEU A 103 -9.68 3.11 5.67
C LEU A 103 -10.45 1.94 5.00
N LYS A 104 -11.08 2.20 3.84
CA LYS A 104 -11.99 1.25 3.18
C LYS A 104 -11.35 -0.10 2.79
N ASN A 105 -10.03 -0.16 2.70
CA ASN A 105 -9.28 -1.38 2.36
C ASN A 105 -8.83 -2.20 3.58
N LEU A 106 -9.09 -1.71 4.79
CA LEU A 106 -8.62 -2.34 6.02
C LEU A 106 -9.26 -3.72 6.19
N ARG A 107 -8.42 -4.73 6.41
CA ARG A 107 -8.79 -6.13 6.65
C ARG A 107 -8.56 -6.53 8.10
N VAL A 108 -7.51 -6.00 8.73
CA VAL A 108 -7.16 -6.30 10.11
C VAL A 108 -6.98 -5.00 10.87
N LEU A 109 -7.72 -4.86 11.97
CA LEU A 109 -7.60 -3.76 12.91
C LEU A 109 -7.32 -4.31 14.30
N ASN A 110 -6.13 -4.06 14.82
CA ASN A 110 -5.74 -4.45 16.16
C ASN A 110 -5.55 -3.21 17.05
N VAL A 111 -6.45 -3.08 18.03
CA VAL A 111 -6.46 -1.99 19.01
C VAL A 111 -6.42 -2.54 20.44
N SER A 112 -5.98 -3.79 20.60
CA SER A 112 -5.93 -4.46 21.90
C SER A 112 -4.95 -3.80 22.88
N ASN A 113 -5.13 -4.04 24.17
CA ASN A 113 -4.28 -3.47 25.24
C ASN A 113 -4.18 -1.94 25.15
N ASN A 114 -5.32 -1.27 25.09
CA ASN A 114 -5.43 0.19 25.12
C ASN A 114 -6.41 0.62 26.23
N GLN A 115 -6.76 1.90 26.29
CA GLN A 115 -7.70 2.45 27.28
C GLN A 115 -9.01 2.92 26.65
N LEU A 116 -9.41 2.31 25.52
CA LEU A 116 -10.56 2.75 24.73
C LEU A 116 -11.84 2.63 25.54
N LYS A 117 -12.61 3.73 25.62
CA LYS A 117 -13.91 3.76 26.31
C LYS A 117 -15.08 3.51 25.36
N LEU A 118 -14.93 3.93 24.12
CA LEU A 118 -15.92 3.86 23.05
C LEU A 118 -15.18 3.62 21.72
N LEU A 119 -15.85 2.93 20.79
CA LEU A 119 -15.45 2.86 19.39
C LEU A 119 -16.34 3.81 18.56
N PRO A 120 -15.81 4.48 17.53
CA PRO A 120 -16.57 5.40 16.70
C PRO A 120 -17.58 4.64 15.83
N GLU A 121 -18.74 5.24 15.56
CA GLU A 121 -19.76 4.67 14.67
C GLU A 121 -19.22 4.48 13.24
N SER A 122 -18.22 5.25 12.83
CA SER A 122 -17.61 5.14 11.50
C SER A 122 -16.89 3.81 11.23
N ILE A 123 -16.67 2.97 12.25
CA ILE A 123 -16.07 1.64 12.08
C ILE A 123 -16.92 0.73 11.19
N GLY A 124 -18.25 0.91 11.17
CA GLY A 124 -19.17 0.18 10.27
C GLY A 124 -18.90 0.41 8.78
N ARG A 125 -18.22 1.51 8.43
CA ARG A 125 -17.85 1.83 7.04
C ARG A 125 -16.67 1.01 6.50
N LEU A 126 -16.04 0.18 7.34
CA LEU A 126 -14.91 -0.67 6.96
C LEU A 126 -15.41 -1.96 6.25
N ASP A 127 -15.89 -1.81 5.02
CA ASP A 127 -16.52 -2.88 4.22
C ASP A 127 -15.65 -4.16 4.04
N LYS A 128 -14.32 -4.03 4.14
CA LYS A 128 -13.34 -5.12 3.93
C LYS A 128 -12.73 -5.66 5.23
N LEU A 129 -13.20 -5.23 6.41
CA LEU A 129 -12.64 -5.68 7.68
C LEU A 129 -13.00 -7.16 7.91
N HIS A 130 -12.00 -7.99 8.19
CA HIS A 130 -12.14 -9.42 8.50
C HIS A 130 -11.87 -9.70 9.97
N ILE A 131 -10.89 -9.01 10.57
CA ILE A 131 -10.47 -9.24 11.95
C ILE A 131 -10.46 -7.91 12.70
N LEU A 132 -11.17 -7.86 13.82
CA LEU A 132 -11.17 -6.77 14.76
C LEU A 132 -10.77 -7.28 16.15
N ASN A 133 -9.60 -6.87 16.63
CA ASN A 133 -9.18 -7.17 18.00
C ASN A 133 -9.24 -5.89 18.84
N ALA A 134 -10.22 -5.81 19.73
CA ALA A 134 -10.38 -4.72 20.71
C ALA A 134 -10.36 -5.26 22.16
N SER A 135 -9.69 -6.39 22.37
CA SER A 135 -9.52 -6.99 23.69
C SER A 135 -8.71 -6.11 24.65
N SER A 136 -8.86 -6.32 25.95
CA SER A 136 -8.12 -5.59 27.00
C SER A 136 -8.23 -4.07 26.86
N ASN A 137 -9.47 -3.59 26.78
CA ASN A 137 -9.82 -2.17 26.75
C ASN A 137 -10.84 -1.85 27.85
N ASN A 138 -11.36 -0.61 27.87
CA ASN A 138 -12.37 -0.15 28.83
C ASN A 138 -13.71 0.14 28.15
N LEU A 139 -14.07 -0.65 27.11
CA LEU A 139 -15.26 -0.38 26.31
C LEU A 139 -16.54 -0.49 27.15
N LYS A 140 -17.40 0.53 27.07
CA LYS A 140 -18.71 0.53 27.75
C LYS A 140 -19.83 0.00 26.88
N LYS A 141 -19.75 0.28 25.58
CA LYS A 141 -20.74 -0.08 24.56
C LYS A 141 -20.01 -0.38 23.25
N VAL A 142 -20.60 -1.27 22.47
CA VAL A 142 -20.24 -1.47 21.07
C VAL A 142 -21.24 -0.68 20.21
N PRO A 143 -20.80 0.10 19.21
CA PRO A 143 -21.69 0.87 18.35
C PRO A 143 -22.59 -0.01 17.50
N ASN A 144 -23.78 0.50 17.15
CA ASN A 144 -24.76 -0.24 16.34
C ASN A 144 -24.25 -0.49 14.92
N SER A 145 -23.34 0.36 14.42
CA SER A 145 -22.72 0.22 13.11
C SER A 145 -21.89 -1.05 12.90
N PHE A 146 -21.62 -1.85 13.95
CA PHE A 146 -21.00 -3.18 13.78
C PHE A 146 -21.84 -4.11 12.90
N GLY A 147 -23.16 -3.91 12.85
CA GLY A 147 -24.05 -4.62 11.93
C GLY A 147 -23.79 -4.33 10.44
N GLU A 148 -23.15 -3.19 10.12
CA GLU A 148 -22.83 -2.78 8.75
C GLU A 148 -21.56 -3.45 8.21
N LEU A 149 -20.79 -4.13 9.06
CA LEU A 149 -19.55 -4.82 8.68
C LEU A 149 -19.85 -6.07 7.86
N LYS A 150 -19.79 -5.96 6.53
CA LYS A 150 -20.21 -7.03 5.59
C LYS A 150 -19.28 -8.25 5.59
N ARG A 151 -17.98 -8.07 5.91
CA ARG A 151 -16.94 -9.11 5.73
C ARG A 151 -16.24 -9.54 7.02
N ILE A 152 -16.73 -9.09 8.17
CA ILE A 152 -16.10 -9.37 9.46
C ILE A 152 -16.25 -10.86 9.80
N GLN A 153 -15.16 -11.50 10.21
CA GLN A 153 -15.11 -12.93 10.54
C GLN A 153 -14.81 -13.14 12.02
N THR A 154 -13.84 -12.39 12.55
CA THR A 154 -13.38 -12.54 13.93
C THR A 154 -13.45 -11.21 14.66
N ILE A 155 -14.14 -11.21 15.80
CA ILE A 155 -14.26 -10.05 16.69
C ILE A 155 -13.83 -10.50 18.09
N ASP A 156 -12.80 -9.86 18.65
CA ASP A 156 -12.34 -10.09 20.01
C ASP A 156 -12.61 -8.88 20.90
N LEU A 157 -13.49 -9.06 21.89
CA LEU A 157 -13.90 -8.07 22.88
C LEU A 157 -13.58 -8.52 24.31
N ARG A 158 -12.77 -9.56 24.50
CA ARG A 158 -12.39 -10.07 25.82
C ARG A 158 -11.70 -9.01 26.67
N ASN A 159 -11.75 -9.18 27.98
CA ASN A 159 -11.16 -8.30 28.97
C ASN A 159 -11.64 -6.83 28.86
N ASN A 160 -12.92 -6.62 28.55
CA ASN A 160 -13.58 -5.31 28.58
C ASN A 160 -14.57 -5.26 29.74
N LYS A 161 -14.08 -4.98 30.95
CA LYS A 161 -14.85 -5.11 32.22
C LYS A 161 -16.12 -4.24 32.31
N GLN A 162 -16.24 -3.19 31.50
CA GLN A 162 -17.38 -2.28 31.51
C GLN A 162 -18.43 -2.61 30.44
N LEU A 163 -18.14 -3.56 29.54
CA LEU A 163 -19.03 -3.94 28.46
C LEU A 163 -20.07 -4.93 28.99
N LYS A 164 -21.33 -4.50 29.02
CA LYS A 164 -22.45 -5.31 29.53
C LYS A 164 -23.52 -5.65 28.49
N VAL A 165 -23.55 -4.89 27.39
CA VAL A 165 -24.58 -4.97 26.36
C VAL A 165 -23.92 -5.05 24.99
N LEU A 166 -24.28 -6.08 24.22
CA LEU A 166 -24.04 -6.14 22.77
C LEU A 166 -25.27 -5.60 22.03
N PRO A 167 -25.09 -4.83 20.94
CA PRO A 167 -26.19 -4.31 20.16
C PRO A 167 -26.83 -5.39 19.29
N ASP A 168 -28.16 -5.38 19.19
CA ASP A 168 -28.91 -6.34 18.37
C ASP A 168 -28.49 -6.27 16.91
N ALA A 169 -28.16 -5.07 16.43
CA ALA A 169 -27.65 -4.82 15.08
C ALA A 169 -26.45 -5.72 14.71
N LEU A 170 -25.69 -6.25 15.67
CA LEU A 170 -24.61 -7.21 15.41
C LEU A 170 -25.10 -8.45 14.65
N ALA A 171 -26.36 -8.85 14.81
CA ALA A 171 -26.95 -9.97 14.06
C ALA A 171 -26.99 -9.74 12.54
N GLN A 172 -26.93 -8.49 12.08
CA GLN A 172 -26.90 -8.16 10.65
C GLN A 172 -25.55 -8.53 10.01
N ALA A 173 -24.48 -8.64 10.80
CA ALA A 173 -23.16 -9.09 10.35
C ALA A 173 -23.12 -10.63 10.22
N LYS A 174 -23.75 -11.15 9.17
CA LYS A 174 -23.91 -12.60 8.89
C LYS A 174 -22.61 -13.37 8.68
N THR A 175 -21.47 -12.67 8.55
CA THR A 175 -20.17 -13.27 8.23
C THR A 175 -19.32 -13.62 9.45
N ILE A 176 -19.77 -13.26 10.66
CA ILE A 176 -19.05 -13.54 11.91
C ILE A 176 -18.97 -15.06 12.16
N LYS A 177 -17.74 -15.55 12.27
CA LYS A 177 -17.40 -16.94 12.63
C LYS A 177 -17.03 -17.04 14.11
N GLU A 178 -16.27 -16.06 14.60
CA GLU A 178 -15.70 -16.06 15.94
C GLU A 178 -16.00 -14.73 16.64
N LEU A 179 -16.78 -14.78 17.72
CA LEU A 179 -17.03 -13.66 18.61
C LEU A 179 -16.55 -14.04 20.01
N HIS A 180 -15.44 -13.46 20.43
CA HIS A 180 -14.88 -13.68 21.75
C HIS A 180 -15.33 -12.58 22.70
N VAL A 181 -16.09 -12.98 23.72
CA VAL A 181 -16.58 -12.11 24.79
C VAL A 181 -16.33 -12.76 26.14
N ASP A 182 -16.19 -11.95 27.19
CA ASP A 182 -16.10 -12.48 28.55
C ASP A 182 -17.51 -12.91 29.00
N PRO A 183 -17.75 -14.18 29.35
CA PRO A 183 -19.09 -14.65 29.67
C PRO A 183 -19.67 -14.00 30.94
N HIS A 184 -18.81 -13.56 31.85
CA HIS A 184 -19.20 -13.01 33.14
C HIS A 184 -19.41 -11.50 33.05
N GLY A 185 -20.65 -11.03 33.23
CA GLY A 185 -20.97 -9.60 33.36
C GLY A 185 -21.88 -9.02 32.27
N PHE A 186 -22.24 -9.80 31.25
CA PHE A 186 -23.24 -9.37 30.26
C PHE A 186 -24.66 -9.42 30.83
N THR A 187 -25.41 -8.33 30.65
CA THR A 187 -26.86 -8.27 30.85
C THR A 187 -27.61 -8.62 29.58
N HIS A 188 -27.01 -8.38 28.41
CA HIS A 188 -27.58 -8.65 27.10
C HIS A 188 -26.45 -8.95 26.09
N PRO A 189 -26.29 -10.18 25.56
CA PRO A 189 -27.07 -11.39 25.82
C PRO A 189 -26.87 -11.94 27.25
N PRO A 190 -27.81 -12.73 27.80
CA PRO A 190 -27.69 -13.29 29.14
C PRO A 190 -26.48 -14.23 29.27
N GLU A 191 -25.86 -14.27 30.45
CA GLU A 191 -24.61 -15.03 30.72
C GLU A 191 -24.66 -16.50 30.28
N LYS A 192 -25.83 -17.15 30.38
CA LYS A 192 -26.01 -18.54 29.93
C LYS A 192 -25.76 -18.69 28.43
N ILE A 193 -26.22 -17.73 27.63
CA ILE A 193 -26.05 -17.71 26.17
C ILE A 193 -24.63 -17.28 25.81
N ALA A 194 -24.08 -16.28 26.51
CA ALA A 194 -22.70 -15.85 26.29
C ALA A 194 -21.67 -16.97 26.50
N LYS A 195 -21.93 -17.92 27.42
CA LYS A 195 -21.09 -19.11 27.63
C LYS A 195 -21.15 -20.15 26.52
N LEU A 196 -22.25 -20.21 25.77
CA LEU A 196 -22.45 -21.18 24.69
C LEU A 196 -21.68 -20.80 23.40
N GLY A 197 -21.09 -19.62 23.36
CA GLY A 197 -20.21 -19.17 22.28
C GLY A 197 -20.93 -18.43 21.14
N THR A 198 -20.20 -18.20 20.05
CA THR A 198 -20.60 -17.31 18.94
C THR A 198 -21.98 -17.64 18.36
N CYS A 199 -22.24 -18.90 18.03
CA CYS A 199 -23.49 -19.29 17.36
C CYS A 199 -24.72 -19.01 18.21
N ALA A 200 -24.66 -19.30 19.52
CA ALA A 200 -25.76 -19.06 20.43
C ALA A 200 -26.01 -17.56 20.65
N ILE A 201 -24.95 -16.76 20.73
CA ILE A 201 -25.05 -15.30 20.82
C ILE A 201 -25.71 -14.72 19.56
N MET A 202 -25.23 -15.12 18.37
CA MET A 202 -25.76 -14.63 17.11
C MET A 202 -27.20 -15.08 16.87
N GLN A 203 -27.54 -16.31 17.25
CA GLN A 203 -28.92 -16.80 17.18
C GLN A 203 -29.85 -15.98 18.09
N PHE A 204 -29.46 -15.75 19.35
CA PHE A 204 -30.25 -14.93 20.27
C PHE A 204 -30.48 -13.50 19.75
N LEU A 205 -29.42 -12.83 19.26
CA LEU A 205 -29.55 -11.48 18.70
C LEU A 205 -30.39 -11.46 17.41
N SER A 206 -30.38 -12.55 16.64
CA SER A 206 -31.18 -12.68 15.41
C SER A 206 -32.67 -12.90 15.70
N GLU A 207 -33.00 -13.63 16.78
CA GLU A 207 -34.38 -13.85 17.24
C GLU A 207 -35.02 -12.53 17.70
N GLU A 208 -34.26 -11.69 18.44
CA GLU A 208 -34.71 -10.36 18.88
C GLU A 208 -34.97 -9.39 17.71
N LEU A 209 -34.29 -9.55 16.57
CA LEU A 209 -34.50 -8.74 15.36
C LEU A 209 -35.45 -9.37 14.33
N GLY A 210 -35.92 -10.60 14.56
CA GLY A 210 -36.75 -11.34 13.60
C GLY A 210 -36.00 -11.73 12.31
N ILE A 211 -34.69 -11.95 12.37
CA ILE A 211 -33.85 -12.32 11.23
C ILE A 211 -33.44 -13.79 11.35
N GLU A 212 -33.51 -14.56 10.26
CA GLU A 212 -33.03 -15.94 10.25
C GLU A 212 -31.49 -15.99 10.29
N TYR A 213 -30.94 -16.60 11.34
CA TYR A 213 -29.49 -16.83 11.47
C TYR A 213 -29.06 -18.06 10.66
N MET A 214 -28.16 -17.82 9.70
CA MET A 214 -27.47 -18.88 8.96
C MET A 214 -26.04 -18.94 9.45
N SER A 215 -25.67 -20.03 10.11
CA SER A 215 -24.27 -20.28 10.50
C SER A 215 -23.39 -20.34 9.25
N PRO A 216 -22.22 -19.67 9.21
CA PRO A 216 -21.26 -19.81 8.12
C PRO A 216 -20.73 -21.25 8.10
N LYS A 217 -21.37 -22.14 7.32
CA LYS A 217 -20.93 -23.53 7.15
C LYS A 217 -19.46 -23.56 6.70
N GLU A 218 -18.67 -24.44 7.31
CA GLU A 218 -17.38 -24.86 6.79
C GLU A 218 -17.55 -25.44 5.37
N PRO A 219 -16.60 -25.23 4.43
CA PRO A 219 -16.65 -25.89 3.15
C PRO A 219 -16.31 -27.37 3.36
N GLY A 220 -17.33 -28.21 3.51
CA GLY A 220 -17.18 -29.65 3.63
C GLY A 220 -18.50 -30.33 3.96
N VAL A 221 -18.92 -31.23 3.06
CA VAL A 221 -20.09 -32.12 3.15
C VAL A 221 -21.38 -31.52 2.57
N GLU A 222 -21.44 -31.49 1.24
CA GLU A 222 -22.68 -31.78 0.52
C GLU A 222 -22.52 -33.16 -0.12
N SER A 223 -23.32 -34.12 0.32
CA SER A 223 -23.73 -35.23 -0.53
C SER A 223 -25.00 -34.81 -1.27
N PRO A 224 -25.01 -34.86 -2.61
CA PRO A 224 -26.24 -35.16 -3.32
C PRO A 224 -26.06 -36.32 -4.29
N ASP A 225 -27.04 -37.20 -4.22
CA ASP A 225 -27.65 -38.03 -5.25
C ASP A 225 -26.93 -38.26 -6.59
N ARG A 226 -26.88 -39.56 -6.90
CA ARG A 226 -26.54 -40.16 -8.18
C ARG A 226 -27.30 -39.54 -9.35
N VAL A 227 -26.57 -39.00 -10.32
CA VAL A 227 -26.86 -39.18 -11.76
C VAL A 227 -25.55 -39.36 -12.51
N ASN A 228 -25.47 -40.44 -13.29
CA ASN A 228 -24.34 -40.87 -14.09
C ASN A 228 -23.91 -39.83 -15.15
N SER A 229 -22.59 -39.60 -15.30
CA SER A 229 -21.79 -39.66 -16.55
C SER A 229 -20.37 -39.06 -16.34
N PRO A 230 -19.40 -39.32 -17.24
CA PRO A 230 -18.19 -40.10 -17.03
C PRO A 230 -17.05 -39.39 -16.26
N ASN A 231 -16.36 -40.14 -15.40
CA ASN A 231 -15.23 -39.71 -14.56
C ASN A 231 -14.07 -39.05 -15.33
N PRO A 232 -13.68 -37.81 -14.96
CA PRO A 232 -12.36 -37.21 -15.22
C PRO A 232 -11.49 -37.21 -13.94
N PHE A 233 -11.66 -38.21 -13.07
CA PHE A 233 -11.13 -38.25 -11.70
C PHE A 233 -9.89 -39.15 -11.51
N THR A 234 -9.00 -39.20 -12.49
CA THR A 234 -7.66 -39.83 -12.32
C THR A 234 -6.51 -38.84 -12.45
N ASP A 235 -6.77 -37.55 -12.68
CA ASP A 235 -5.74 -36.55 -12.99
C ASP A 235 -5.40 -35.61 -11.81
N TRP A 236 -6.14 -35.72 -10.70
CA TRP A 236 -6.01 -34.85 -9.53
C TRP A 236 -5.10 -35.43 -8.43
N GLU A 237 -5.04 -36.76 -8.28
CA GLU A 237 -4.16 -37.39 -7.28
C GLU A 237 -2.68 -37.27 -7.65
N GLU A 238 -2.33 -37.26 -8.94
CA GLU A 238 -0.96 -37.00 -9.39
C GLU A 238 -0.59 -35.51 -9.28
N LYS A 239 -1.56 -34.62 -9.51
CA LYS A 239 -1.39 -33.17 -9.33
C LYS A 239 -1.24 -32.79 -7.85
N ASP A 240 -1.94 -33.46 -6.95
CA ASP A 240 -1.83 -33.22 -5.51
C ASP A 240 -0.49 -33.74 -4.95
N LYS A 241 -0.03 -34.92 -5.39
CA LYS A 241 1.31 -35.43 -5.04
C LYS A 241 2.44 -34.55 -5.58
N THR A 242 2.33 -34.05 -6.81
CA THR A 242 3.32 -33.13 -7.38
C THR A 242 3.30 -31.77 -6.72
N PHE A 243 2.13 -31.28 -6.30
CA PHE A 243 1.98 -30.04 -5.54
C PHE A 243 2.58 -30.17 -4.13
N GLN A 244 2.31 -31.25 -3.40
CA GLN A 244 2.91 -31.54 -2.09
C GLN A 244 4.44 -31.70 -2.18
N ALA A 245 4.94 -32.37 -3.23
CA ALA A 245 6.38 -32.47 -3.47
C ALA A 245 7.03 -31.09 -3.73
N LYS A 246 6.32 -30.19 -4.41
CA LYS A 246 6.80 -28.83 -4.69
C LYS A 246 6.78 -27.95 -3.44
N ILE A 247 5.80 -28.12 -2.55
CA ILE A 247 5.77 -27.48 -1.23
C ILE A 247 6.97 -27.93 -0.40
N LEU A 248 7.24 -29.24 -0.34
CA LEU A 248 8.37 -29.79 0.40
C LEU A 248 9.73 -29.27 -0.13
N GLN A 249 9.85 -29.09 -1.45
CA GLN A 249 11.04 -28.48 -2.06
C GLN A 249 11.19 -26.99 -1.68
N LEU A 250 10.10 -26.23 -1.68
CA LEU A 250 10.11 -24.82 -1.27
C LEU A 250 10.45 -24.66 0.21
N GLU A 251 9.97 -25.54 1.09
CA GLU A 251 10.32 -25.55 2.51
C GLU A 251 11.82 -25.87 2.73
N ARG A 252 12.38 -26.82 1.97
CA ARG A 252 13.83 -27.09 2.01
C ARG A 252 14.66 -25.90 1.55
N LEU A 253 14.27 -25.27 0.45
CA LEU A 253 14.97 -24.07 -0.06
C LEU A 253 14.88 -22.90 0.92
N LYS A 254 13.71 -22.71 1.55
CA LYS A 254 13.54 -21.69 2.60
C LYS A 254 14.44 -21.98 3.81
N GLY A 255 14.53 -23.24 4.24
CA GLY A 255 15.42 -23.66 5.32
C GLY A 255 16.90 -23.44 4.97
N GLN A 256 17.33 -23.77 3.75
CA GLN A 256 18.68 -23.51 3.27
C GLN A 256 19.01 -22.02 3.23
N LYS A 257 18.10 -21.18 2.73
CA LYS A 257 18.27 -19.73 2.71
C LYS A 257 18.33 -19.12 4.11
N GLN A 258 17.56 -19.64 5.07
CA GLN A 258 17.67 -19.24 6.47
C GLN A 258 19.02 -19.64 7.08
N GLN A 259 19.53 -20.82 6.76
CA GLN A 259 20.86 -21.25 7.22
C GLN A 259 21.99 -20.42 6.61
N GLU A 260 21.89 -20.07 5.32
CA GLU A 260 22.84 -19.16 4.65
C GLU A 260 22.81 -17.77 5.29
N LEU A 261 21.63 -17.23 5.60
CA LEU A 261 21.48 -15.96 6.31
C LEU A 261 22.14 -15.97 7.69
N LEU A 262 21.89 -17.03 8.48
CA LEU A 262 22.50 -17.20 9.80
C LEU A 262 24.03 -17.37 9.72
N ALA A 263 24.55 -17.99 8.66
CA ALA A 263 25.98 -18.09 8.43
C ALA A 263 26.59 -16.71 8.10
N LEU A 264 25.92 -15.94 7.24
CA LEU A 264 26.37 -14.62 6.83
C LEU A 264 26.32 -13.61 8.00
N GLU A 265 25.31 -13.71 8.87
CA GLU A 265 25.22 -12.93 10.11
C GLU A 265 26.38 -13.24 11.06
N LYS A 266 26.73 -14.52 11.24
CA LYS A 266 27.90 -14.92 12.05
C LYS A 266 29.22 -14.42 11.46
N ASP A 267 29.36 -14.44 10.14
CA ASP A 267 30.57 -13.93 9.47
C ASP A 267 30.70 -12.42 9.64
N LEU A 268 29.58 -11.68 9.56
CA LEU A 268 29.54 -10.24 9.80
C LEU A 268 29.92 -9.91 11.26
N GLU A 269 29.39 -10.65 12.24
CA GLU A 269 29.77 -10.48 13.65
C GLU A 269 31.26 -10.75 13.88
N GLN A 270 31.83 -11.77 13.22
CA GLN A 270 33.26 -12.06 13.29
C GLN A 270 34.10 -10.94 12.66
N GLN A 271 33.67 -10.36 11.54
CA GLN A 271 34.33 -9.21 10.93
C GLN A 271 34.32 -8.00 11.86
N GLN A 272 33.16 -7.63 12.42
CA GLN A 272 33.05 -6.52 13.36
C GLN A 272 33.94 -6.71 14.59
N LYS A 273 34.03 -7.95 15.11
CA LYS A 273 34.91 -8.27 16.23
C LYS A 273 36.39 -8.08 15.89
N LYS A 274 36.82 -8.54 14.70
CA LYS A 274 38.20 -8.35 14.22
C LYS A 274 38.53 -6.87 14.03
N GLU A 275 37.61 -6.08 13.48
CA GLU A 275 37.79 -4.63 13.34
C GLU A 275 37.96 -3.95 14.70
N LEU A 276 37.16 -4.33 15.70
CA LEU A 276 37.24 -3.79 17.05
C LEU A 276 38.57 -4.17 17.73
N GLU A 277 39.05 -5.40 17.52
CA GLU A 277 40.37 -5.85 17.99
C GLU A 277 41.51 -5.04 17.36
N VAL A 278 41.46 -4.81 16.05
CA VAL A 278 42.45 -3.97 15.33
C VAL A 278 42.41 -2.52 15.83
N GLN A 279 41.23 -1.94 16.02
CA GLN A 279 41.10 -0.58 16.58
C GLN A 279 41.68 -0.48 18.00
N ASN A 280 41.43 -1.48 18.85
CA ASN A 280 41.99 -1.52 20.19
C ASN A 280 43.52 -1.67 20.14
N ALA A 281 44.05 -2.55 19.29
CA ALA A 281 45.49 -2.68 19.08
C ALA A 281 46.12 -1.36 18.60
N MET A 282 45.52 -0.68 17.63
CA MET A 282 45.98 0.64 17.18
C MET A 282 45.97 1.68 18.30
N LYS A 283 44.92 1.73 19.14
CA LYS A 283 44.89 2.61 20.32
C LYS A 283 46.01 2.30 21.30
N THR A 284 46.28 1.02 21.57
CA THR A 284 47.39 0.63 22.47
C THR A 284 48.75 0.99 21.90
N ASN A 285 48.97 0.80 20.60
CA ASN A 285 50.22 1.17 19.93
C ASN A 285 50.40 2.69 19.90
N LYS A 286 49.33 3.46 19.66
CA LYS A 286 49.37 4.92 19.76
C LYS A 286 49.70 5.38 21.18
N GLY A 287 49.16 4.73 22.19
CA GLY A 287 49.49 5.01 23.60
C GLY A 287 50.98 4.81 23.88
N ARG A 288 51.54 3.65 23.50
CA ARG A 288 52.97 3.37 23.67
C ARG A 288 53.86 4.37 22.93
N LEU A 289 53.53 4.72 21.69
CA LEU A 289 54.29 5.73 20.92
C LEU A 289 54.29 7.10 21.59
N LEU A 290 53.17 7.49 22.22
CA LEU A 290 53.10 8.74 22.97
C LEU A 290 53.94 8.67 24.25
N GLU A 291 53.93 7.55 24.96
CA GLU A 291 54.79 7.33 26.13
C GLU A 291 56.28 7.37 25.74
N ASP A 292 56.68 6.67 24.67
CA ASP A 292 58.05 6.68 24.15
C ASP A 292 58.49 8.11 23.76
N LEU A 293 57.62 8.88 23.11
CA LEU A 293 57.90 10.28 22.76
C LEU A 293 58.11 11.16 23.99
N VAL A 294 57.30 10.98 25.03
CA VAL A 294 57.46 11.71 26.31
C VAL A 294 58.77 11.33 27.00
N GLU A 295 59.13 10.04 27.01
CA GLU A 295 60.42 9.60 27.56
C GLU A 295 61.62 10.21 26.80
N GLN A 296 61.55 10.27 25.48
CA GLN A 296 62.60 10.88 24.65
C GLN A 296 62.71 12.39 24.91
N GLN A 297 61.59 13.10 25.03
CA GLN A 297 61.60 14.52 25.40
C GLN A 297 62.24 14.76 26.77
N ASN A 298 61.88 13.96 27.78
CA ASN A 298 62.47 14.07 29.11
C ASN A 298 63.99 13.80 29.11
N LYS A 299 64.46 12.85 28.30
CA LYS A 299 65.91 12.59 28.15
C LYS A 299 66.63 13.79 27.55
N LEU A 300 66.09 14.36 26.48
CA LEU A 300 66.63 15.55 25.82
C LEU A 300 66.65 16.76 26.76
N GLU A 301 65.57 17.00 27.51
CA GLU A 301 65.52 18.09 28.50
C GLU A 301 66.59 17.92 29.58
N ASN A 302 66.78 16.71 30.08
CA ASN A 302 67.82 16.42 31.06
C ASN A 302 69.25 16.60 30.51
N GLU A 303 69.49 16.22 29.25
CA GLU A 303 70.77 16.47 28.58
C GLU A 303 71.03 17.97 28.39
N ILE A 304 70.02 18.74 27.97
CA ILE A 304 70.13 20.20 27.85
C ILE A 304 70.48 20.81 29.20
N LEU A 305 69.83 20.36 30.28
CA LEU A 305 70.06 20.87 31.62
C LEU A 305 71.48 20.55 32.11
N ARG A 306 72.02 19.36 31.80
CA ARG A 306 73.42 19.02 32.08
C ARG A 306 74.39 19.92 31.31
N ILE A 307 74.16 20.11 30.01
CA ILE A 307 75.01 21.00 29.18
C ILE A 307 74.99 22.44 29.72
N GLN A 308 73.85 22.92 30.18
CA GLN A 308 73.76 24.26 30.80
C GLN A 308 74.58 24.34 32.10
N GLN A 309 74.50 23.32 32.96
CA GLN A 309 75.29 23.26 34.20
C GLN A 309 76.80 23.23 33.92
N ASP A 310 77.24 22.43 32.95
CA ASP A 310 78.65 22.33 32.57
C ASP A 310 79.17 23.66 32.03
N ARG A 311 78.38 24.34 31.16
CA ARG A 311 78.73 25.68 30.65
C ARG A 311 78.81 26.73 31.75
N GLU A 312 77.91 26.70 32.73
CA GLU A 312 77.95 27.61 33.86
C GLU A 312 79.18 27.36 34.75
N ALA A 313 79.56 26.10 34.96
CA ALA A 313 80.75 25.74 35.70
C ALA A 313 82.05 26.18 34.98
N GLU A 314 82.14 25.98 33.67
CA GLU A 314 83.27 26.46 32.86
C GLU A 314 83.37 27.99 32.88
N ARG A 315 82.25 28.69 32.74
CA ARG A 315 82.21 30.16 32.83
C ARG A 315 82.76 30.65 34.18
N GLN A 316 82.42 29.98 35.29
CA GLN A 316 82.95 30.33 36.61
C GLN A 316 84.46 30.08 36.72
N ARG A 317 84.96 28.98 36.17
CA ARG A 317 86.40 28.68 36.15
C ARG A 317 87.20 29.73 35.37
N LEU A 318 86.69 30.14 34.20
CA LEU A 318 87.35 31.17 33.38
C LEU A 318 87.43 32.52 34.11
N ILE A 319 86.37 32.91 34.82
CA ILE A 319 86.38 34.15 35.61
C ILE A 319 87.45 34.09 36.71
N GLN A 320 87.62 32.95 37.38
CA GLN A 320 88.66 32.78 38.40
C GLN A 320 90.07 32.86 37.81
N GLN A 321 90.30 32.23 36.67
CA GLN A 321 91.61 32.28 35.99
C GLN A 321 91.99 33.70 35.57
N ILE A 322 91.05 34.49 35.06
CA ILE A 322 91.31 35.88 34.68
C ILE A 322 91.73 36.71 35.90
N GLN A 323 91.04 36.56 37.03
CA GLN A 323 91.37 37.28 38.27
C GLN A 323 92.76 36.92 38.81
N GLU A 324 93.24 35.70 38.58
CA GLU A 324 94.57 35.27 38.99
C GLU A 324 95.66 35.85 38.07
N VAL A 325 95.42 35.87 36.76
CA VAL A 325 96.33 36.48 35.77
C VAL A 325 96.48 37.99 36.01
N GLU A 326 95.40 38.70 36.33
CA GLU A 326 95.47 40.13 36.66
C GLU A 326 96.41 40.40 37.85
N ARG A 327 96.37 39.59 38.91
CA ARG A 327 97.24 39.76 40.08
C ARG A 327 98.71 39.49 39.78
N THR A 328 98.98 38.50 38.94
CA THR A 328 100.36 38.14 38.59
C THR A 328 101.00 39.18 37.68
N THR A 329 100.24 39.75 36.74
CA THR A 329 100.75 40.81 35.84
C THR A 329 101.09 42.09 36.60
N GLU A 330 100.28 42.50 37.58
CA GLU A 330 100.58 43.62 38.48
C GLU A 330 101.90 43.45 39.24
N SER A 331 102.20 42.22 39.70
CA SER A 331 103.44 41.90 40.42
C SER A 331 104.68 42.01 39.52
N VAL A 332 104.60 41.53 38.28
CA VAL A 332 105.74 41.52 37.35
C VAL A 332 106.07 42.93 36.87
N VAL A 333 105.04 43.75 36.58
CA VAL A 333 105.22 45.17 36.21
C VAL A 333 105.94 45.94 37.32
N SER A 334 105.62 45.64 38.58
CA SER A 334 106.29 46.25 39.73
C SER A 334 107.77 45.89 39.82
N GLN A 335 108.14 44.63 39.55
CA GLN A 335 109.53 44.16 39.59
C GLN A 335 110.38 44.71 38.44
N LEU A 336 109.80 44.88 37.25
CA LEU A 336 110.52 45.41 36.09
C LEU A 336 110.91 46.89 36.25
N LEU A 337 110.11 47.67 36.98
CA LEU A 337 110.41 49.08 37.27
C LEU A 337 111.62 49.25 38.22
N GLU A 338 111.93 48.23 39.04
CA GLU A 338 113.06 48.27 39.98
C GLU A 338 114.40 47.96 39.30
N LEU A 339 114.39 47.10 38.28
CA LEU A 339 115.61 46.59 37.64
C LEU A 339 116.20 47.55 36.60
N SER A 340 115.40 48.45 36.01
CA SER A 340 115.88 49.42 35.03
C SER A 340 116.72 50.58 35.61
N ALA A 341 116.94 50.62 36.92
CA ALA A 341 117.54 51.75 37.63
C ALA A 341 119.08 51.74 37.76
N SER A 342 119.79 50.70 37.29
CA SER A 342 121.23 50.60 37.52
C SER A 342 122.06 50.09 36.34
N ARG A 343 122.90 51.01 35.84
CA ARG A 343 124.30 50.86 35.36
C ARG A 343 124.63 51.05 33.88
N ASP A 344 125.85 51.58 33.76
CA ASP A 344 126.43 52.41 32.71
C ASP A 344 127.12 51.68 31.57
N SER A 345 127.28 52.46 30.50
CA SER A 345 126.98 52.10 29.11
C SER A 345 128.21 51.82 28.22
N GLN A 346 129.44 51.70 28.71
CA GLN A 346 130.61 51.71 27.79
C GLN A 346 131.41 50.40 27.69
N GLN A 347 131.55 49.61 28.76
CA GLN A 347 131.95 48.19 28.62
C GLN A 347 130.80 47.33 28.10
N LEU A 348 129.57 47.78 28.37
CA LEU A 348 128.37 47.30 27.73
C LEU A 348 128.53 47.39 26.22
N LEU A 349 128.80 48.55 25.60
CA LEU A 349 128.73 48.66 24.14
C LEU A 349 129.55 47.64 23.32
N GLN A 350 130.78 47.29 23.71
CA GLN A 350 131.56 46.26 23.00
C GLN A 350 131.12 44.83 23.30
N LEU A 351 130.77 44.56 24.56
CA LEU A 351 130.15 43.28 24.94
C LEU A 351 128.77 43.15 24.31
N VAL A 352 128.04 44.25 24.15
CA VAL A 352 126.73 44.39 23.53
C VAL A 352 126.85 44.24 22.03
N GLU A 353 127.92 44.68 21.37
CA GLU A 353 128.10 44.42 19.93
C GLU A 353 128.38 42.92 19.68
N GLN A 354 129.22 42.27 20.50
CA GLN A 354 129.47 40.83 20.40
C GLN A 354 128.25 40.00 20.84
N GLU A 355 127.61 40.39 21.94
CA GLU A 355 126.34 39.81 22.38
C GLU A 355 125.26 40.09 21.34
N GLN A 356 125.21 41.24 20.66
CA GLN A 356 124.26 41.49 19.57
C GLN A 356 124.52 40.59 18.37
N GLU A 357 125.76 40.31 18.01
CA GLU A 357 126.07 39.37 16.93
C GLU A 357 125.72 37.92 17.30
N GLU A 358 126.04 37.49 18.53
CA GLU A 358 125.67 36.17 19.05
C GLU A 358 124.16 36.05 19.24
N GLU A 359 123.50 37.08 19.75
CA GLU A 359 122.04 37.22 19.86
C GLU A 359 121.41 37.20 18.48
N GLN A 360 121.95 37.88 17.47
CA GLN A 360 121.42 37.82 16.11
C GLN A 360 121.53 36.40 15.54
N ARG A 361 122.63 35.69 15.79
CA ARG A 361 122.75 34.27 15.36
C ARG A 361 121.77 33.37 16.09
N LEU A 362 121.67 33.51 17.41
CA LEU A 362 120.73 32.74 18.23
C LEU A 362 119.28 33.08 17.89
N LEU A 363 118.96 34.34 17.60
CA LEU A 363 117.65 34.79 17.11
C LEU A 363 117.34 34.17 15.76
N ASN A 364 118.29 34.15 14.82
CA ASN A 364 118.08 33.51 13.52
C ASN A 364 117.86 31.99 13.64
N MET A 365 118.61 31.32 14.51
CA MET A 365 118.41 29.89 14.81
C MET A 365 117.07 29.65 15.50
N ALA A 366 116.72 30.45 16.50
CA ALA A 366 115.45 30.37 17.22
C ALA A 366 114.24 30.70 16.32
N GLN A 367 114.38 31.66 15.39
CA GLN A 367 113.37 31.96 14.38
C GLN A 367 113.19 30.79 13.42
N ALA A 368 114.28 30.16 12.97
CA ALA A 368 114.21 28.98 12.11
C ALA A 368 113.56 27.78 12.83
N GLU A 369 113.88 27.55 14.10
CA GLU A 369 113.24 26.52 14.92
C GLU A 369 111.76 26.84 15.17
N TYR A 370 111.42 28.09 15.50
CA TYR A 370 110.05 28.55 15.68
C TYR A 370 109.23 28.38 14.39
N GLU A 371 109.80 28.69 13.23
CA GLU A 371 109.17 28.43 11.94
C GLU A 371 108.94 26.94 11.68
N LEU A 372 109.89 26.08 12.08
CA LEU A 372 109.74 24.63 11.99
C LEU A 372 108.61 24.10 12.89
N TYR A 373 108.56 24.52 14.15
CA TYR A 373 107.49 24.15 15.08
C TYR A 373 106.14 24.68 14.59
N ARG A 374 106.07 25.93 14.14
CA ARG A 374 104.84 26.51 13.57
C ARG A 374 104.38 25.75 12.34
N ARG A 375 105.28 25.37 11.43
CA ARG A 375 104.93 24.54 10.27
C ARG A 375 104.41 23.17 10.70
N LYS A 376 105.05 22.55 11.71
CA LYS A 376 104.61 21.27 12.26
C LYS A 376 103.23 21.36 12.91
N ASP A 377 102.96 22.42 13.69
CA ASP A 377 101.65 22.65 14.32
C ASP A 377 100.56 22.92 13.28
N VAL A 378 100.87 23.69 12.23
CA VAL A 378 99.94 23.91 11.12
C VAL A 378 99.64 22.61 10.37
N ILE A 379 100.64 21.77 10.12
CA ILE A 379 100.45 20.47 9.46
C ILE A 379 99.60 19.55 10.33
N ASN A 380 99.91 19.43 11.63
CA ASN A 380 99.13 18.62 12.56
C ASN A 380 97.67 19.13 12.65
N ALA A 381 97.46 20.45 12.71
CA ALA A 381 96.11 21.03 12.70
C ALA A 381 95.37 20.70 11.39
N MET A 382 96.06 20.76 10.25
CA MET A 382 95.48 20.42 8.95
C MET A 382 95.16 18.91 8.82
N GLU A 383 96.02 18.04 9.37
CA GLU A 383 95.76 16.60 9.48
C GLU A 383 94.51 16.34 10.33
N THR A 384 94.39 16.98 11.50
CA THR A 384 93.19 16.83 12.35
C THR A 384 91.91 17.31 11.65
N LEU A 385 91.97 18.44 10.92
CA LEU A 385 90.82 18.93 10.15
C LEU A 385 90.44 17.98 9.01
N LEU A 386 91.42 17.41 8.31
CA LEU A 386 91.17 16.43 7.25
C LEU A 386 90.55 15.15 7.81
N GLU A 387 91.00 14.68 8.98
CA GLU A 387 90.39 13.54 9.67
C GLU A 387 88.94 13.83 10.08
N GLU A 388 88.66 15.03 10.59
CA GLU A 388 87.31 15.47 10.95
C GLU A 388 86.39 15.55 9.73
N GLU A 389 86.85 16.13 8.62
CA GLU A 389 86.10 16.17 7.35
C GLU A 389 85.85 14.77 6.81
N CYS A 390 86.84 13.87 6.85
CA CYS A 390 86.64 12.47 6.45
C CYS A 390 85.58 11.76 7.30
N ARG A 391 85.62 11.94 8.63
CA ARG A 391 84.59 11.40 9.53
C ARG A 391 83.21 12.00 9.27
N ARG A 392 83.16 13.29 8.93
CA ARG A 392 81.92 13.99 8.61
C ARG A 392 81.31 13.47 7.31
N GLU A 393 82.12 13.30 6.27
CA GLU A 393 81.68 12.70 5.01
C GLU A 393 81.17 11.27 5.18
N GLN A 394 81.85 10.44 5.98
CA GLN A 394 81.39 9.07 6.25
C GLN A 394 80.00 9.05 6.89
N LYS A 395 79.77 9.88 7.92
CA LYS A 395 78.45 10.00 8.55
C LYS A 395 77.37 10.49 7.59
N LEU A 396 77.71 11.42 6.69
CA LEU A 396 76.76 11.87 5.66
C LEU A 396 76.41 10.76 4.69
N ARG A 397 77.40 9.97 4.24
CA ARG A 397 77.15 8.80 3.36
C ARG A 397 76.28 7.76 4.05
N GLU A 398 76.55 7.41 5.31
CA GLU A 398 75.71 6.48 6.07
C GLU A 398 74.27 6.97 6.20
N TYR A 399 74.07 8.27 6.43
CA TYR A 399 72.74 8.87 6.46
C TYR A 399 72.04 8.82 5.10
N GLU A 400 72.76 9.11 4.02
CA GLU A 400 72.22 9.04 2.65
C GLU A 400 71.84 7.61 2.27
N GLU A 401 72.69 6.63 2.57
CA GLU A 401 72.44 5.21 2.38
C GLU A 401 71.23 4.74 3.20
N GLY A 402 71.17 5.09 4.49
CA GLY A 402 70.03 4.78 5.35
C GLY A 402 68.73 5.39 4.83
N ARG A 403 68.77 6.64 4.34
CA ARG A 403 67.60 7.29 3.73
C ARG A 403 67.15 6.57 2.45
N VAL A 404 68.08 6.14 1.61
CA VAL A 404 67.78 5.38 0.37
C VAL A 404 67.21 3.99 0.69
N GLU A 405 67.73 3.31 1.71
CA GLU A 405 67.23 2.01 2.16
C GLU A 405 65.78 2.14 2.68
N ILE A 406 65.50 3.18 3.47
CA ILE A 406 64.16 3.47 3.98
C ILE A 406 63.19 3.78 2.84
N THR A 407 63.58 4.62 1.87
CA THR A 407 62.68 4.93 0.74
C THR A 407 62.44 3.72 -0.15
N LYS A 408 63.46 2.87 -0.37
CA LYS A 408 63.33 1.63 -1.13
C LYS A 408 62.40 0.63 -0.44
N THR A 409 62.55 0.44 0.87
CA THR A 409 61.68 -0.46 1.64
C THR A 409 60.24 0.05 1.66
N LEU A 410 60.03 1.34 1.88
CA LEU A 410 58.70 1.95 1.85
C LEU A 410 58.03 1.81 0.47
N LEU A 411 58.78 2.08 -0.61
CA LEU A 411 58.27 1.91 -1.97
C LEU A 411 57.91 0.45 -2.27
N SER A 412 58.74 -0.50 -1.81
CA SER A 412 58.44 -1.93 -2.00
C SER A 412 57.18 -2.37 -1.26
N GLN A 413 56.96 -1.88 -0.04
CA GLN A 413 55.73 -2.15 0.71
C GLN A 413 54.52 -1.54 0.02
N GLN A 414 54.65 -0.33 -0.53
CA GLN A 414 53.58 0.34 -1.25
C GLN A 414 53.20 -0.44 -2.52
N VAL A 415 54.17 -0.87 -3.33
CA VAL A 415 53.94 -1.67 -4.53
C VAL A 415 53.24 -3.00 -4.18
N GLU A 416 53.64 -3.65 -3.08
CA GLU A 416 52.98 -4.89 -2.63
C GLU A 416 51.53 -4.64 -2.20
N SER A 417 51.27 -3.52 -1.49
CA SER A 417 49.92 -3.13 -1.10
C SER A 417 49.04 -2.79 -2.30
N ASP A 418 49.59 -2.07 -3.29
CA ASP A 418 48.88 -1.73 -4.52
C ASP A 418 48.52 -3.00 -5.32
N ARG A 419 49.44 -3.97 -5.39
CA ARG A 419 49.19 -5.26 -6.01
C ARG A 419 48.06 -6.04 -5.33
N GLN A 420 48.04 -6.06 -3.99
CA GLN A 420 46.95 -6.70 -3.24
C GLN A 420 45.60 -6.03 -3.50
N LEU A 421 45.57 -4.69 -3.59
CA LEU A 421 44.38 -3.94 -3.94
C LEU A 421 43.90 -4.28 -5.36
N GLU A 422 44.81 -4.36 -6.34
CA GLU A 422 44.47 -4.77 -7.71
C GLU A 422 43.88 -6.19 -7.78
N GLU A 423 44.44 -7.13 -7.02
CA GLU A 423 43.90 -8.50 -6.93
C GLU A 423 42.49 -8.51 -6.32
N MET A 424 42.26 -7.75 -5.24
CA MET A 424 40.92 -7.62 -4.65
C MET A 424 39.91 -7.01 -5.63
N ILE A 425 40.27 -5.92 -6.31
CA ILE A 425 39.41 -5.30 -7.32
C ILE A 425 39.11 -6.26 -8.47
N SER A 426 40.11 -7.03 -8.92
CA SER A 426 39.93 -8.05 -9.97
C SER A 426 38.97 -9.16 -9.54
N THR A 427 39.11 -9.67 -8.31
CA THR A 427 38.23 -10.72 -7.78
C THR A 427 36.80 -10.21 -7.59
N GLN A 428 36.63 -8.99 -7.07
CA GLN A 428 35.33 -8.35 -6.94
C GLN A 428 34.68 -8.10 -8.31
N GLY A 429 35.45 -7.64 -9.30
CA GLY A 429 34.98 -7.45 -10.67
C GLY A 429 34.51 -8.75 -11.32
N LYS A 430 35.23 -9.86 -11.10
CA LYS A 430 34.79 -11.19 -11.56
C LYS A 430 33.49 -11.64 -10.90
N ALA A 431 33.37 -11.48 -9.58
CA ALA A 431 32.16 -11.84 -8.84
C ALA A 431 30.94 -10.99 -9.28
N GLN A 432 31.14 -9.69 -9.51
CA GLN A 432 30.11 -8.81 -10.04
C GLN A 432 29.67 -9.23 -11.45
N ASN A 433 30.61 -9.51 -12.35
CA ASN A 433 30.30 -9.97 -13.69
C ASN A 433 29.55 -11.31 -13.69
N GLU A 434 29.91 -12.23 -12.79
CA GLU A 434 29.19 -13.50 -12.63
C GLU A 434 27.76 -13.29 -12.12
N LEU A 435 27.57 -12.39 -11.15
CA LEU A 435 26.23 -12.03 -10.66
C LEU A 435 25.38 -11.39 -11.75
N VAL A 436 25.94 -10.44 -12.51
CA VAL A 436 25.27 -9.81 -13.66
C VAL A 436 24.87 -10.87 -14.69
N GLY A 437 25.75 -11.82 -14.99
CA GLY A 437 25.43 -12.93 -15.90
C GLY A 437 24.31 -13.85 -15.40
N ARG A 438 24.23 -14.09 -14.08
CA ARG A 438 23.10 -14.84 -13.48
C ARG A 438 21.79 -14.06 -13.58
N LEU A 439 21.83 -12.75 -13.28
CA LEU A 439 20.65 -11.89 -13.37
C LEU A 439 20.12 -11.77 -14.80
N GLN A 440 21.00 -11.67 -15.80
CA GLN A 440 20.59 -11.66 -17.21
C GLN A 440 19.89 -12.97 -17.62
N LYS A 441 20.42 -14.12 -17.19
CA LYS A 441 19.77 -15.41 -17.44
C LYS A 441 18.41 -15.51 -16.76
N ASP A 442 18.29 -15.03 -15.52
CA ASP A 442 17.02 -15.01 -14.81
C ASP A 442 16.00 -14.08 -15.50
N GLU A 443 16.45 -12.94 -16.03
CA GLU A 443 15.60 -12.02 -16.81
C GLU A 443 15.08 -12.70 -18.09
N GLU A 444 15.94 -13.40 -18.83
CA GLU A 444 15.55 -14.15 -20.02
C GLU A 444 14.50 -15.23 -19.70
N LEU A 445 14.71 -15.99 -18.63
CA LEU A 445 13.76 -17.02 -18.17
C LEU A 445 12.42 -16.42 -17.73
N GLN A 446 12.46 -15.29 -17.02
CA GLN A 446 11.25 -14.58 -16.60
C GLN A 446 10.48 -14.05 -17.81
N ARG A 447 11.17 -13.44 -18.78
CA ARG A 447 10.55 -12.95 -20.02
C ARG A 447 9.89 -14.09 -20.81
N ALA A 448 10.55 -15.23 -20.92
CA ALA A 448 9.99 -16.42 -21.56
C ALA A 448 8.76 -16.97 -20.82
N ALA A 449 8.80 -17.03 -19.49
CA ALA A 449 7.67 -17.49 -18.67
C ALA A 449 6.45 -16.57 -18.79
N VAL A 450 6.66 -15.25 -18.78
CA VAL A 450 5.59 -14.26 -18.99
C VAL A 450 4.99 -14.39 -20.39
N GLY A 451 5.83 -14.57 -21.42
CA GLY A 451 5.37 -14.83 -22.79
C GLY A 451 4.45 -16.06 -22.86
N ALA A 452 4.87 -17.18 -22.28
CA ALA A 452 4.06 -18.41 -22.25
C ALA A 452 2.73 -18.25 -21.48
N LEU A 453 2.72 -17.46 -20.40
CA LEU A 453 1.50 -17.17 -19.65
C LEU A 453 0.52 -16.29 -20.43
N LEU A 454 1.03 -15.29 -21.16
CA LEU A 454 0.23 -14.44 -22.04
C LEU A 454 -0.39 -15.27 -23.17
N GLU A 455 0.39 -16.08 -23.86
CA GLU A 455 -0.11 -16.98 -24.93
C GLU A 455 -1.22 -17.90 -24.40
N ARG A 456 -1.07 -18.45 -23.19
CA ARG A 456 -2.10 -19.29 -22.56
C ARG A 456 -3.34 -18.50 -22.14
N SER A 457 -3.19 -17.25 -21.76
CA SER A 457 -4.30 -16.35 -21.47
C SER A 457 -5.07 -16.01 -22.74
N ASP A 458 -4.35 -15.67 -23.80
CA ASP A 458 -4.91 -15.32 -25.11
C ASP A 458 -5.61 -16.51 -25.77
N ALA A 459 -5.06 -17.72 -25.65
CA ALA A 459 -5.75 -18.93 -26.11
C ALA A 459 -7.08 -19.17 -25.38
N ARG A 460 -7.14 -18.88 -24.07
CA ARG A 460 -8.38 -19.02 -23.28
C ARG A 460 -9.39 -17.92 -23.61
N SER A 461 -8.94 -16.68 -23.77
CA SER A 461 -9.83 -15.58 -24.15
C SER A 461 -10.38 -15.79 -25.55
N TRP A 462 -9.58 -16.29 -26.49
CA TRP A 462 -10.03 -16.65 -27.83
C TRP A 462 -11.06 -17.79 -27.81
N GLY A 463 -10.84 -18.83 -26.99
CA GLY A 463 -11.82 -19.91 -26.79
C GLY A 463 -13.15 -19.41 -26.23
N LEU A 464 -13.13 -18.48 -25.27
CA LEU A 464 -14.33 -17.83 -24.74
C LEU A 464 -15.05 -16.99 -25.80
N VAL A 465 -14.31 -16.19 -26.58
CA VAL A 465 -14.88 -15.40 -27.68
C VAL A 465 -15.55 -16.30 -28.72
N GLN A 466 -14.94 -17.43 -29.06
CA GLN A 466 -15.52 -18.40 -29.98
C GLN A 466 -16.81 -19.03 -29.43
N GLN A 467 -16.84 -19.35 -28.12
CA GLN A 467 -18.05 -19.85 -27.45
C GLN A 467 -19.17 -18.81 -27.44
N VAL A 468 -18.85 -17.54 -27.13
CA VAL A 468 -19.81 -16.44 -27.17
C VAL A 468 -20.38 -16.26 -28.58
N ALA A 469 -19.53 -16.27 -29.61
CA ALA A 469 -19.97 -16.18 -31.00
C ALA A 469 -20.88 -17.35 -31.41
N LEU A 470 -20.63 -18.56 -30.90
CA LEU A 470 -21.51 -19.71 -31.15
C LEU A 470 -22.88 -19.49 -30.51
N VAL A 471 -22.93 -19.04 -29.25
CA VAL A 471 -24.18 -18.73 -28.55
C VAL A 471 -24.95 -17.61 -29.25
N GLU A 472 -24.26 -16.55 -29.69
CA GLU A 472 -24.87 -15.47 -30.46
C GLU A 472 -25.48 -15.98 -31.78
N SER A 473 -24.79 -16.89 -32.49
CA SER A 473 -25.32 -17.47 -33.73
C SER A 473 -26.58 -18.33 -33.48
N GLN A 474 -26.61 -19.07 -32.38
CA GLN A 474 -27.76 -19.89 -31.98
C GLN A 474 -28.95 -19.02 -31.56
N LEU A 475 -28.71 -17.95 -30.80
CA LEU A 475 -29.74 -16.98 -30.43
C LEU A 475 -30.30 -16.28 -31.67
N ALA A 476 -29.45 -15.88 -32.62
CA ALA A 476 -29.91 -15.29 -33.88
C ALA A 476 -30.80 -16.26 -34.67
N ALA A 477 -30.43 -17.54 -34.76
CA ALA A 477 -31.26 -18.56 -35.40
C ALA A 477 -32.60 -18.74 -34.68
N LEU A 478 -32.59 -18.75 -33.35
CA LEU A 478 -33.82 -18.89 -32.55
C LEU A 478 -34.74 -17.68 -32.72
N THR A 479 -34.19 -16.46 -32.73
CA THR A 479 -34.97 -15.24 -33.03
C THR A 479 -35.55 -15.26 -34.45
N ALA A 480 -34.84 -15.81 -35.44
CA ALA A 480 -35.37 -15.96 -36.79
C ALA A 480 -36.57 -16.92 -36.83
N VAL A 481 -36.47 -18.07 -36.14
CA VAL A 481 -37.57 -19.04 -36.01
C VAL A 481 -38.78 -18.43 -35.29
N GLU A 482 -38.56 -17.67 -34.22
CA GLU A 482 -39.64 -16.98 -33.51
C GLU A 482 -40.34 -15.94 -34.41
N MET A 483 -39.58 -15.21 -35.21
CA MET A 483 -40.13 -14.24 -36.17
C MET A 483 -40.94 -14.91 -37.28
N GLU A 484 -40.45 -16.02 -37.83
CA GLU A 484 -41.20 -16.81 -38.83
C GLU A 484 -42.49 -17.37 -38.24
N ARG A 485 -42.44 -17.89 -37.00
CA ARG A 485 -43.64 -18.37 -36.31
C ARG A 485 -44.67 -17.25 -36.12
N ARG A 486 -44.25 -16.07 -35.63
CA ARG A 486 -45.16 -14.92 -35.48
C ARG A 486 -45.75 -14.47 -36.80
N LYS A 487 -44.96 -14.52 -37.88
CA LYS A 487 -45.44 -14.19 -39.22
C LYS A 487 -46.54 -15.16 -39.67
N LEU A 488 -46.33 -16.46 -39.49
CA LEU A 488 -47.34 -17.48 -39.82
C LEU A 488 -48.62 -17.30 -38.99
N GLU A 489 -48.50 -17.04 -37.68
CA GLU A 489 -49.64 -16.76 -36.81
C GLU A 489 -50.43 -15.51 -37.27
N MET A 490 -49.74 -14.45 -37.73
CA MET A 490 -50.39 -13.26 -38.31
C MET A 490 -51.05 -13.56 -39.66
N ASP A 491 -50.39 -14.31 -40.54
CA ASP A 491 -50.91 -14.68 -41.85
C ASP A 491 -52.19 -15.53 -41.71
N GLU A 492 -52.22 -16.46 -40.75
CA GLU A 492 -53.41 -17.27 -40.41
C GLU A 492 -54.58 -16.39 -39.96
N GLN A 493 -54.33 -15.44 -39.04
CA GLN A 493 -55.36 -14.50 -38.58
C GLN A 493 -55.92 -13.63 -39.72
N VAL A 494 -55.06 -13.17 -40.63
CA VAL A 494 -55.49 -12.38 -41.79
C VAL A 494 -56.36 -13.22 -42.73
N MET A 495 -55.99 -14.49 -42.96
CA MET A 495 -56.78 -15.40 -43.77
C MET A 495 -58.16 -15.63 -43.15
N GLU A 496 -58.25 -15.94 -41.87
CA GLU A 496 -59.54 -16.11 -41.17
C GLU A 496 -60.43 -14.87 -41.29
N LEU A 497 -59.86 -13.67 -41.11
CA LEU A 497 -60.59 -12.42 -41.25
C LEU A 497 -61.08 -12.21 -42.69
N SER A 498 -60.26 -12.59 -43.68
CA SER A 498 -60.65 -12.50 -45.08
C SER A 498 -61.81 -13.44 -45.42
N GLU A 499 -61.80 -14.68 -44.89
CA GLU A 499 -62.90 -15.64 -45.06
C GLU A 499 -64.19 -15.14 -44.41
N LYS A 500 -64.10 -14.61 -43.18
CA LYS A 500 -65.24 -13.98 -42.50
C LYS A 500 -65.79 -12.80 -43.31
N ARG A 501 -64.92 -11.97 -43.89
CA ARG A 501 -65.33 -10.84 -44.74
C ARG A 501 -66.03 -11.31 -46.01
N ILE A 502 -65.54 -12.37 -46.65
CA ILE A 502 -66.19 -12.98 -47.82
C ILE A 502 -67.57 -13.51 -47.43
N ALA A 503 -67.67 -14.29 -46.35
CA ALA A 503 -68.95 -14.83 -45.88
C ALA A 503 -69.97 -13.73 -45.58
N LEU A 504 -69.56 -12.67 -44.86
CA LEU A 504 -70.43 -11.51 -44.59
C LEU A 504 -70.83 -10.78 -45.87
N SER A 505 -69.92 -10.64 -46.84
CA SER A 505 -70.24 -10.00 -48.12
C SER A 505 -71.24 -10.81 -48.94
N MET A 506 -71.14 -12.14 -48.95
CA MET A 506 -72.11 -13.03 -49.59
C MET A 506 -73.48 -12.92 -48.93
N LEU A 507 -73.52 -12.91 -47.59
CA LEU A 507 -74.76 -12.75 -46.84
C LEU A 507 -75.41 -11.38 -47.12
N LEU A 508 -74.61 -10.32 -47.24
CA LEU A 508 -75.09 -8.99 -47.63
C LEU A 508 -75.64 -8.97 -49.06
N LEU A 509 -74.98 -9.64 -50.01
CA LEU A 509 -75.49 -9.81 -51.38
C LEU A 509 -76.84 -10.54 -51.40
N ASP A 510 -76.98 -11.60 -50.60
CA ASP A 510 -78.25 -12.32 -50.44
C ASP A 510 -79.35 -11.46 -49.80
N LEU A 511 -79.02 -10.66 -48.78
CA LEU A 511 -80.00 -9.73 -48.19
C LEU A 511 -80.43 -8.64 -49.18
N LEU A 512 -79.51 -8.12 -49.99
CA LEU A 512 -79.83 -7.14 -51.02
C LEU A 512 -80.69 -7.75 -52.14
N SER A 513 -80.43 -9.00 -52.53
CA SER A 513 -81.26 -9.69 -53.53
C SER A 513 -82.67 -9.95 -52.98
N GLN A 514 -82.79 -10.42 -51.74
CA GLN A 514 -84.09 -10.56 -51.05
C GLN A 514 -84.83 -9.22 -50.93
N GLN A 515 -84.12 -8.12 -50.66
CA GLN A 515 -84.72 -6.80 -50.63
C GLN A 515 -85.24 -6.37 -52.02
N ALA A 516 -84.48 -6.63 -53.07
CA ALA A 516 -84.89 -6.33 -54.45
C ALA A 516 -86.11 -7.16 -54.86
N GLU A 517 -86.12 -8.46 -54.56
CA GLU A 517 -87.27 -9.34 -54.78
C GLU A 517 -88.51 -8.85 -54.02
N ARG A 518 -88.38 -8.50 -52.74
CA ARG A 518 -89.49 -7.98 -51.94
C ARG A 518 -90.01 -6.65 -52.46
N ARG A 519 -89.11 -5.75 -52.91
CA ARG A 519 -89.51 -4.50 -53.58
C ARG A 519 -90.27 -4.78 -54.87
N GLN A 520 -89.82 -5.75 -55.66
CA GLN A 520 -90.48 -6.11 -56.91
C GLN A 520 -91.83 -6.81 -56.66
N GLN A 521 -91.95 -7.63 -55.63
CA GLN A 521 -93.23 -8.17 -55.16
C GLN A 521 -94.18 -7.04 -54.75
N LEU A 522 -93.72 -6.04 -54.00
CA LEU A 522 -94.53 -4.88 -53.63
C LEU A 522 -95.00 -4.10 -54.88
N LEU A 523 -94.10 -3.85 -55.83
CA LEU A 523 -94.47 -3.20 -57.11
C LEU A 523 -95.46 -4.03 -57.91
N ASN A 524 -95.29 -5.36 -57.98
CA ASN A 524 -96.24 -6.25 -58.62
C ASN A 524 -97.61 -6.19 -57.92
N THR A 525 -97.66 -6.23 -56.58
CA THR A 525 -98.93 -6.07 -55.85
C THR A 525 -99.57 -4.69 -56.08
N LEU A 526 -98.78 -3.62 -56.18
CA LEU A 526 -99.27 -2.29 -56.52
C LEU A 526 -99.86 -2.25 -57.93
N THR A 527 -99.16 -2.79 -58.93
CA THR A 527 -99.68 -2.86 -60.31
C THR A 527 -100.89 -3.79 -60.43
N GLU A 528 -100.99 -4.84 -59.61
CA GLU A 528 -102.17 -5.70 -59.54
C GLU A 528 -103.36 -4.99 -58.88
N MET A 529 -103.11 -4.19 -57.83
CA MET A 529 -104.11 -3.30 -57.22
C MET A 529 -104.56 -2.21 -58.19
N GLU A 530 -103.65 -1.65 -58.99
CA GLU A 530 -103.99 -0.74 -60.09
C GLU A 530 -104.78 -1.46 -61.18
N ARG A 531 -104.41 -2.65 -61.64
CA ARG A 531 -105.23 -3.41 -62.59
C ARG A 531 -106.63 -3.70 -62.06
N ARG A 532 -106.77 -4.01 -60.77
CA ARG A 532 -108.09 -4.15 -60.12
C ARG A 532 -108.87 -2.83 -60.07
N ARG A 533 -108.20 -1.68 -60.05
CA ARG A 533 -108.81 -0.35 -60.26
C ARG A 533 -109.37 -0.24 -61.68
N TRP A 534 -108.58 -0.59 -62.71
CA TRP A 534 -108.99 -0.51 -64.12
C TRP A 534 -110.08 -1.54 -64.51
N VAL A 535 -110.14 -2.72 -63.89
CA VAL A 535 -111.19 -3.73 -64.16
C VAL A 535 -112.55 -3.36 -63.53
N VAL A 536 -112.57 -2.40 -62.60
CA VAL A 536 -113.81 -1.89 -61.96
C VAL A 536 -114.34 -0.62 -62.67
N GLU A 537 -113.57 -0.04 -63.60
CA GLU A 537 -113.98 1.12 -64.43
C GLU A 537 -114.85 0.73 -65.65
N GLU A 538 -115.94 0.00 -65.42
CA GLU A 538 -117.12 0.03 -66.31
C GLU A 538 -118.41 0.42 -65.53
N GLY A 539 -118.30 0.92 -64.29
CA GLY A 539 -119.45 1.42 -63.52
C GLY A 539 -119.09 2.53 -62.55
N GLU A 540 -119.82 3.63 -62.62
CA GLU A 540 -119.56 4.94 -62.01
C GLU A 540 -119.25 4.97 -60.48
N SER A 541 -118.25 5.81 -60.14
CA SER A 541 -118.15 6.67 -58.94
C SER A 541 -118.14 6.04 -57.52
N LYS A 542 -116.96 5.54 -57.09
CA LYS A 542 -116.45 5.58 -55.68
C LYS A 542 -114.90 5.46 -55.62
N ASP A 543 -114.18 6.41 -56.22
CA ASP A 543 -112.70 6.34 -56.35
C ASP A 543 -111.93 6.94 -55.15
N SER A 544 -112.60 7.54 -54.15
CA SER A 544 -111.94 8.16 -52.98
C SER A 544 -111.84 7.25 -51.73
N ASP A 545 -112.61 6.17 -51.64
CA ASP A 545 -112.75 5.39 -50.40
C ASP A 545 -111.87 4.12 -50.35
N PHE A 546 -111.20 3.73 -51.44
CA PHE A 546 -110.38 2.51 -51.47
C PHE A 546 -109.07 2.68 -50.69
N TRP A 547 -108.32 3.75 -50.95
CA TRP A 547 -107.06 4.04 -50.24
C TRP A 547 -107.28 4.33 -48.76
N LEU A 548 -108.40 4.98 -48.40
CA LEU A 548 -108.79 5.22 -47.00
C LEU A 548 -109.11 3.91 -46.27
N ARG A 549 -109.87 2.99 -46.88
CA ARG A 549 -110.16 1.67 -46.29
C ARG A 549 -108.93 0.78 -46.19
N GLN A 550 -107.97 0.92 -47.10
CA GLN A 550 -106.76 0.09 -47.10
C GLN A 550 -105.65 0.66 -46.21
N TYR A 551 -105.58 1.98 -46.06
CA TYR A 551 -104.80 2.65 -45.01
C TYR A 551 -105.36 2.28 -43.62
N GLN A 552 -106.68 2.20 -43.48
CA GLN A 552 -107.33 1.79 -42.24
C GLN A 552 -107.10 0.29 -41.93
N ARG A 553 -107.12 -0.60 -42.93
CA ARG A 553 -106.71 -2.02 -42.75
C ARG A 553 -105.21 -2.21 -42.46
N LEU A 554 -104.34 -1.35 -42.97
CA LEU A 554 -102.91 -1.34 -42.61
C LEU A 554 -102.68 -0.83 -41.18
N LEU A 555 -103.50 0.12 -40.71
CA LEU A 555 -103.54 0.53 -39.32
C LEU A 555 -104.15 -0.55 -38.41
N ASP A 556 -105.18 -1.28 -38.86
CA ASP A 556 -105.83 -2.34 -38.08
C ASP A 556 -105.03 -3.66 -38.05
N SER A 557 -104.10 -3.87 -39.00
CA SER A 557 -103.15 -5.00 -39.03
C SER A 557 -101.80 -4.69 -38.38
N ARG A 558 -101.69 -3.53 -37.72
CA ARG A 558 -100.54 -3.15 -36.92
C ARG A 558 -100.41 -4.13 -35.73
N PRO A 559 -99.25 -4.79 -35.54
CA PRO A 559 -99.08 -5.69 -34.39
C PRO A 559 -99.20 -4.86 -33.10
N SER A 560 -100.02 -5.33 -32.17
CA SER A 560 -100.39 -4.67 -30.90
C SER A 560 -99.20 -4.23 -30.05
N ASN A 561 -98.03 -4.83 -30.29
CA ASN A 561 -96.78 -4.50 -29.62
C ASN A 561 -96.27 -3.09 -29.95
N LEU A 562 -96.64 -2.49 -31.09
CA LEU A 562 -96.18 -1.15 -31.50
C LEU A 562 -97.07 -0.01 -30.97
N THR A 563 -98.34 -0.26 -30.67
CA THR A 563 -99.28 0.75 -30.14
C THR A 563 -99.06 1.05 -28.66
N GLU A 564 -98.57 0.08 -27.88
CA GLU A 564 -98.14 0.32 -26.49
C GLU A 564 -96.77 1.03 -26.42
N MET A 565 -95.92 0.90 -27.45
CA MET A 565 -94.55 1.42 -27.50
C MET A 565 -94.46 2.92 -27.88
N GLU A 566 -95.46 3.48 -28.57
CA GLU A 566 -95.49 4.90 -28.96
C GLU A 566 -95.94 5.84 -27.84
N GLN A 567 -96.65 5.35 -26.82
CA GLN A 567 -97.14 6.19 -25.72
C GLN A 567 -96.07 6.52 -24.67
N THR A 568 -94.90 5.88 -24.71
CA THR A 568 -93.85 5.99 -23.68
C THR A 568 -92.55 6.65 -24.16
N LEU A 569 -92.47 7.11 -25.41
CA LEU A 569 -91.25 7.68 -25.99
C LEU A 569 -91.35 9.20 -26.13
N ASP A 570 -90.43 9.92 -25.48
CA ASP A 570 -90.37 11.39 -25.53
C ASP A 570 -90.09 11.87 -26.98
N PRO A 571 -90.97 12.70 -27.59
CA PRO A 571 -90.86 13.12 -28.99
C PRO A 571 -89.57 13.87 -29.33
N LEU A 572 -88.91 14.49 -28.34
CA LEU A 572 -87.60 15.13 -28.54
C LEU A 572 -86.49 14.11 -28.77
N LEU A 573 -86.49 12.99 -28.03
CA LEU A 573 -85.46 11.95 -28.14
C LEU A 573 -85.54 11.22 -29.49
N ALA A 574 -86.75 10.93 -29.95
CA ALA A 574 -86.99 10.36 -31.28
C ALA A 574 -86.48 11.28 -32.40
N HIS A 575 -86.66 12.61 -32.27
CA HIS A 575 -86.18 13.57 -33.25
C HIS A 575 -84.65 13.63 -33.33
N TYR A 576 -83.96 13.63 -32.18
CA TYR A 576 -82.49 13.61 -32.16
C TYR A 576 -81.90 12.30 -32.72
N LEU A 577 -82.52 11.15 -32.47
CA LEU A 577 -82.09 9.85 -33.00
C LEU A 577 -82.29 9.74 -34.52
N VAL A 578 -83.36 10.35 -35.04
CA VAL A 578 -83.61 10.46 -36.48
C VAL A 578 -82.59 11.38 -37.14
N LEU A 579 -82.29 12.53 -36.54
CA LEU A 579 -81.23 13.45 -37.03
C LEU A 579 -79.83 12.80 -37.01
N ALA A 580 -79.56 11.92 -36.05
CA ALA A 580 -78.31 11.16 -35.97
C ALA A 580 -78.28 9.94 -36.92
N GLY A 581 -79.38 9.60 -37.59
CA GLY A 581 -79.46 8.46 -38.50
C GLY A 581 -79.52 7.08 -37.84
N VAL A 582 -79.75 7.02 -36.51
CA VAL A 582 -79.67 5.79 -35.70
C VAL A 582 -81.07 5.28 -35.28
N ILE A 583 -81.99 5.22 -36.24
CA ILE A 583 -83.40 4.84 -36.01
C ILE A 583 -83.52 3.35 -35.63
N HIS A 584 -82.59 2.51 -36.09
CA HIS A 584 -82.53 1.08 -35.83
C HIS A 584 -82.21 0.71 -34.37
N CYS A 585 -81.78 1.67 -33.54
CA CYS A 585 -81.54 1.46 -32.11
C CYS A 585 -82.76 1.74 -31.22
N LEU A 586 -83.87 2.26 -31.78
CA LEU A 586 -85.11 2.54 -31.03
C LEU A 586 -85.66 1.32 -30.26
N PRO A 587 -85.72 0.10 -30.82
CA PRO A 587 -86.24 -1.07 -30.09
C PRO A 587 -85.41 -1.45 -28.84
N PHE A 588 -84.11 -1.10 -28.84
CA PHE A 588 -83.19 -1.43 -27.74
C PHE A 588 -83.22 -0.40 -26.63
N LEU A 589 -83.37 0.89 -26.98
CA LEU A 589 -83.47 1.99 -26.04
C LEU A 589 -84.76 1.91 -25.21
N VAL A 590 -85.86 1.42 -25.79
CA VAL A 590 -87.16 1.32 -25.10
C VAL A 590 -87.11 0.40 -23.86
N ARG A 591 -86.25 -0.64 -23.86
CA ARG A 591 -86.11 -1.55 -22.71
C ARG A 591 -85.61 -0.84 -21.44
N TRP A 592 -84.98 0.33 -21.59
CA TRP A 592 -84.38 1.10 -20.50
C TRP A 592 -85.18 2.35 -20.12
N VAL A 593 -86.23 2.69 -20.87
CA VAL A 593 -87.02 3.92 -20.70
C VAL A 593 -88.02 3.84 -19.53
N ASN A 594 -88.35 2.64 -19.04
CA ASN A 594 -89.30 2.50 -17.91
C ASN A 594 -88.72 2.79 -16.52
N SER A 595 -87.44 3.17 -16.40
CA SER A 595 -86.88 3.70 -15.15
C SER A 595 -85.76 4.70 -15.43
N LEU A 596 -86.04 6.00 -15.29
CA LEU A 596 -85.06 7.08 -15.49
C LEU A 596 -83.83 6.97 -14.57
N THR A 597 -83.88 6.13 -13.54
CA THR A 597 -82.76 5.86 -12.61
C THR A 597 -81.77 4.81 -13.13
N ALA A 598 -82.10 4.00 -14.13
CA ALA A 598 -81.21 2.94 -14.63
C ALA A 598 -80.13 3.42 -15.61
N LEU A 599 -80.29 4.60 -16.21
CA LEU A 599 -79.34 5.18 -17.18
C LEU A 599 -78.11 5.80 -16.51
N GLN A 600 -78.17 6.10 -15.21
CA GLN A 600 -77.05 6.66 -14.46
C GLN A 600 -76.07 5.60 -13.93
N SER A 601 -76.41 4.31 -14.00
CA SER A 601 -75.60 3.19 -13.49
C SER A 601 -75.19 2.19 -14.58
N VAL A 602 -74.99 2.65 -15.81
CA VAL A 602 -74.51 1.79 -16.90
C VAL A 602 -72.98 1.69 -16.83
N THR A 603 -72.45 0.50 -16.57
CA THR A 603 -71.01 0.19 -16.64
C THR A 603 -70.66 -0.47 -17.97
N ASP A 604 -69.41 -0.31 -18.44
CA ASP A 604 -68.91 -0.91 -19.71
C ASP A 604 -69.13 -2.43 -19.80
N THR A 605 -69.15 -3.12 -18.66
CA THR A 605 -69.42 -4.56 -18.57
C THR A 605 -70.86 -4.95 -18.95
N MET A 606 -71.84 -4.07 -18.74
CA MET A 606 -73.24 -4.31 -19.14
C MET A 606 -73.47 -4.07 -20.63
N LEU A 607 -72.72 -3.15 -21.25
CA LEU A 607 -72.71 -2.97 -22.71
C LEU A 607 -72.07 -4.17 -23.41
N GLN A 608 -71.00 -4.74 -22.83
CA GLN A 608 -70.33 -5.93 -23.38
C GLN A 608 -71.18 -7.21 -23.31
N GLN A 609 -72.06 -7.38 -22.32
CA GLN A 609 -72.94 -8.56 -22.27
C GLN A 609 -74.04 -8.56 -23.34
N VAL A 610 -74.38 -7.40 -23.90
CA VAL A 610 -75.38 -7.28 -24.97
C VAL A 610 -74.75 -7.43 -26.36
N THR A 611 -73.49 -7.04 -26.54
CA THR A 611 -72.76 -7.22 -27.81
C THR A 611 -72.32 -8.66 -28.07
N ILE A 612 -72.35 -9.56 -27.07
CA ILE A 612 -71.98 -10.98 -27.25
C ILE A 612 -73.02 -11.78 -28.08
N ALA A 613 -74.21 -11.22 -28.39
CA ALA A 613 -75.23 -11.96 -29.15
C ALA A 613 -75.17 -11.78 -30.67
N HIS A 614 -74.54 -10.74 -31.22
CA HIS A 614 -74.24 -10.62 -32.66
C HIS A 614 -73.07 -9.65 -32.84
N GLY A 615 -71.95 -10.18 -33.34
CA GLY A 615 -70.67 -9.48 -33.44
C GLY A 615 -70.60 -8.37 -34.47
#